data_AF-A0A7X5SB92-F1
#
_entry.id   AF-A0A7X5SB92-F1
#
_cell.length_a   1.000
_cell.length_b   1.000
_cell.length_c   1.000
_cell.angle_alpha   90.00
_cell.angle_beta   90.00
_cell.angle_gamma   90.00
#
_symmetry.space_group_name_H-M   'P 1'
#
loop_
_entity.id
_entity.type
_entity.pdbx_description
1 polymer ?
#
loop_
_entity_poly.entity_id
_entity_poly.type
_entity_poly.pdbx_seq_one_letter_code
_entity_poly.pdbx_strand_id
1 'polypeptide(L)' 'VASTLPSARGPGARLFAFGYDAWKISAYLEKLATGTDGGLRGATGTLHLDGFGNVLRTPAWSTFNGGRPVPIADGR' A
#
# COMPACT_ATOMS: atom_id res chain seq x y z
N VAL A 1 0.32 1.63 16.62
CA VAL A 1 1.78 1.57 16.34
C VAL A 1 2.26 2.75 15.50
N ALA A 2 1.72 3.04 14.31
CA ALA A 2 2.18 4.20 13.51
C ALA A 2 2.00 5.54 14.26
N SER A 3 0.83 5.77 14.87
CA SER A 3 0.52 7.01 15.61
C SER A 3 1.43 7.26 16.83
N THR A 4 1.97 6.19 17.41
CA THR A 4 2.85 6.24 18.59
C THR A 4 4.31 6.48 18.23
N LEU A 5 4.67 6.49 16.94
CA LEU A 5 6.05 6.68 16.48
C LEU A 5 6.19 8.07 15.82
N PRO A 6 6.90 9.03 16.43
CA PRO A 6 7.04 10.38 15.87
C PRO A 6 7.62 10.40 14.45
N SER A 7 8.57 9.52 14.14
CA SER A 7 9.19 9.38 12.81
C SER A 7 8.25 8.85 11.74
N ALA A 8 7.11 8.24 12.10
CA ALA A 8 6.10 7.75 11.17
C ALA A 8 5.04 8.81 10.80
N ARG A 9 5.22 10.07 11.21
CA ARG A 9 4.29 11.17 10.94
C ARG A 9 4.73 12.01 9.74
N GLY A 10 3.78 12.74 9.16
CA GLY A 10 4.06 13.69 8.07
C GLY A 10 4.80 13.01 6.90
N PRO A 11 5.92 13.57 6.41
CA PRO A 11 6.71 12.96 5.33
C PRO A 11 7.17 11.51 5.59
N GLY A 12 7.40 11.14 6.85
CA GLY A 12 7.85 9.80 7.23
C GLY A 12 6.76 8.72 7.16
N ALA A 13 5.49 9.11 7.09
CA ALA A 13 4.35 8.17 7.05
C ALA A 13 4.42 7.20 5.87
N ARG A 14 4.89 7.67 4.70
CA ARG A 14 5.03 6.82 3.50
C ARG A 14 6.13 5.78 3.66
N LEU A 15 7.24 6.12 4.32
CA LEU A 15 8.33 5.17 4.59
C LEU A 15 7.93 4.13 5.66
N PHE A 16 7.16 4.55 6.67
CA PHE A 16 6.58 3.61 7.62
C PHE A 16 5.62 2.62 6.92
N ALA A 17 4.72 3.12 6.07
CA ALA A 17 3.81 2.29 5.28
C ALA A 17 4.57 1.32 4.35
N PHE A 18 5.67 1.78 3.73
CA PHE A 18 6.56 0.94 2.94
C PHE A 18 7.18 -0.20 3.75
N GLY A 19 7.72 0.09 4.93
CA GLY A 19 8.28 -0.96 5.82
C GLY A 19 7.22 -1.94 6.33
N TYR A 20 6.02 -1.45 6.62
CA TYR A 20 4.87 -2.29 6.98
C TYR A 20 4.51 -3.27 5.85
N ASP A 21 4.46 -2.79 4.61
CA ASP A 21 4.19 -3.64 3.45
C ASP A 21 5.31 -4.63 3.18
N ALA A 22 6.58 -4.25 3.37
CA ALA A 22 7.72 -5.15 3.22
C ALA A 22 7.66 -6.33 4.19
N TRP A 23 7.31 -6.08 5.46
CA TRP A 23 7.09 -7.16 6.44
C TRP A 23 5.89 -8.03 6.07
N LYS A 24 4.81 -7.44 5.55
CA LYS A 24 3.65 -8.22 5.09
C LYS A 24 4.03 -9.12 3.90
N ILE A 25 4.81 -8.62 2.95
CA ILE A 25 5.27 -9.41 1.79
C ILE A 25 6.07 -10.63 2.26
N SER A 26 6.99 -10.49 3.22
CA SER A 26 7.77 -11.64 3.69
C SER A 26 6.91 -12.75 4.29
N ALA A 27 5.73 -12.43 4.84
CA ALA A 27 4.77 -13.39 5.36
C ALA A 27 3.82 -13.97 4.31
N TYR A 28 3.62 -13.30 3.17
CA TYR A 28 2.59 -13.63 2.17
C TYR A 28 3.12 -13.70 0.73
N LEU A 29 4.43 -13.93 0.55
CA LEU A 29 5.06 -13.93 -0.78
C LEU A 29 4.46 -15.00 -1.70
N GLU A 30 4.22 -16.22 -1.21
CA GLU A 30 3.62 -17.29 -2.01
C GLU A 30 2.22 -16.90 -2.51
N LYS A 31 1.39 -16.33 -1.62
CA LYS A 31 0.07 -15.80 -2.00
C LYS A 31 0.19 -14.71 -3.06
N LEU A 32 1.18 -13.82 -2.93
CA LEU A 32 1.41 -12.74 -3.88
C LEU A 32 1.90 -13.26 -5.25
N ALA A 33 2.68 -14.34 -5.26
CA ALA A 33 3.27 -14.92 -6.47
C ALA A 33 2.34 -15.88 -7.22
N THR A 34 1.46 -16.58 -6.51
CA THR A 34 0.60 -17.64 -7.07
C THR A 34 -0.89 -17.29 -7.08
N GLY A 35 -1.29 -16.23 -6.36
CA GLY A 35 -2.68 -15.83 -6.22
C GLY A 35 -3.27 -15.32 -7.52
N THR A 36 -4.46 -15.82 -7.86
CA THR A 36 -5.36 -15.20 -8.86
C THR A 36 -6.20 -14.08 -8.25
N ASP A 37 -6.17 -13.95 -6.92
CA ASP A 37 -6.78 -12.86 -6.18
C ASP A 37 -6.20 -11.52 -6.65
N GLY A 38 -7.02 -10.47 -6.71
CA GLY A 38 -6.68 -9.14 -7.22
C GLY A 38 -5.61 -8.34 -6.45
N GLY A 39 -4.60 -9.00 -5.89
CA GLY A 39 -3.45 -8.43 -5.19
C GLY A 39 -3.55 -8.49 -3.66
N LEU A 40 -2.43 -8.23 -3.00
CA LEU A 40 -2.33 -8.15 -1.54
C LEU A 40 -2.59 -6.72 -1.07
N ARG A 41 -3.60 -6.51 -0.20
CA ARG A 41 -3.91 -5.18 0.34
C ARG A 41 -2.80 -4.69 1.28
N GLY A 42 -2.04 -3.69 0.83
CA GLY A 42 -0.99 -3.00 1.57
C GLY A 42 -1.42 -1.60 2.03
N ALA A 43 -0.61 -1.01 2.91
CA ALA A 43 -0.74 0.38 3.35
C ALA A 43 -0.34 1.38 2.25
N THR A 44 0.49 0.95 1.29
CA THR A 44 0.88 1.75 0.11
C THR A 44 0.00 1.52 -1.11
N GLY A 45 -1.09 0.76 -0.98
CA GLY A 45 -2.00 0.39 -2.06
C GLY A 45 -2.12 -1.13 -2.19
N THR A 46 -2.77 -1.59 -3.26
CA THR A 46 -2.83 -3.02 -3.57
C THR A 46 -1.53 -3.44 -4.25
N LEU A 47 -0.89 -4.47 -3.71
CA LEU A 47 0.41 -4.98 -4.13
C LEU A 47 0.23 -6.16 -5.08
N HIS A 48 1.02 -6.22 -6.14
CA HIS A 48 1.08 -7.32 -7.10
C HIS A 48 2.54 -7.71 -7.34
N LEU A 49 2.78 -8.95 -7.74
CA LEU A 49 4.09 -9.40 -8.22
C LEU A 49 4.02 -9.57 -9.74
N ASP A 50 4.95 -8.97 -10.47
CA ASP A 50 5.09 -9.26 -11.90
C ASP A 50 5.91 -10.54 -12.14
N GLY A 51 6.00 -10.99 -13.40
CA GLY A 51 6.74 -12.19 -13.77
C GLY A 51 8.26 -12.12 -13.56
N PHE A 52 8.81 -10.94 -13.25
CA PHE A 52 10.22 -10.72 -12.95
C PHE A 52 10.49 -10.56 -11.44
N GLY A 53 9.45 -10.66 -10.61
CA GLY A 53 9.55 -10.50 -9.16
C GLY A 53 9.52 -9.05 -8.68
N ASN A 54 9.16 -8.08 -9.53
CA ASN A 54 8.97 -6.71 -9.08
C ASN A 54 7.62 -6.56 -8.40
N VAL A 55 7.60 -5.79 -7.32
CA VAL A 55 6.37 -5.42 -6.63
C VAL A 55 5.75 -4.20 -7.31
N LEU A 56 4.59 -4.42 -7.96
CA LEU A 56 3.76 -3.37 -8.53
C LEU A 56 2.71 -2.89 -7.51
N ARG A 57 2.27 -1.65 -7.66
CA ARG A 57 1.30 -1.02 -6.76
C ARG A 57 0.17 -0.36 -7.53
N THR A 58 -1.06 -0.71 -7.17
CA THR A 58 -2.25 0.06 -7.53
C THR A 58 -2.57 1.01 -6.38
N PRO A 59 -2.32 2.32 -6.53
CA PRO A 59 -2.57 3.29 -5.46
C PRO A 59 -4.06 3.55 -5.28
N ALA A 60 -4.45 3.94 -4.07
CA ALA A 60 -5.73 4.59 -3.84
C ALA A 60 -5.65 6.05 -4.33
N TRP A 61 -6.74 6.55 -4.89
CA TRP A 61 -6.84 7.95 -5.29
C TRP A 61 -7.82 8.71 -4.41
N SER A 62 -7.67 10.02 -4.42
CA SER A 62 -8.57 10.94 -3.74
C SER A 62 -8.72 12.20 -4.59
N THR A 63 -9.91 12.79 -4.52
CA THR A 63 -10.15 14.15 -4.98
C THR A 63 -10.18 15.10 -3.79
N PHE A 64 -10.02 16.41 -4.03
CA PHE A 64 -10.20 17.41 -3.00
C PHE A 64 -11.62 17.98 -3.06
N ASN A 65 -12.34 17.92 -1.95
CA ASN A 65 -13.64 18.57 -1.79
C ASN A 65 -13.61 19.41 -0.50
N GLY A 66 -13.86 20.71 -0.61
CA GLY A 66 -13.83 21.63 0.53
C GLY A 66 -12.48 21.65 1.28
N GLY A 67 -11.36 21.51 0.56
CA GLY A 67 -10.01 21.47 1.14
C GLY A 67 -9.66 20.17 1.88
N ARG A 68 -10.52 19.15 1.84
CA ARG A 68 -10.27 17.84 2.44
C ARG A 68 -10.09 16.78 1.35
N PRO A 69 -9.13 15.86 1.48
CA PRO A 69 -9.02 14.70 0.58
C PRO A 69 -10.20 13.75 0.84
N VAL A 70 -10.89 13.36 -0.23
CA VAL A 70 -12.00 12.41 -0.23
C VAL A 70 -11.64 11.24 -1.15
N PRO A 71 -11.70 9.98 -0.67
CA PRO A 71 -11.37 8.83 -1.49
C PRO A 71 -12.37 8.70 -2.66
N ILE A 72 -11.87 8.28 -3.81
CA ILE A 72 -12.70 7.87 -4.95
C ILE A 72 -12.63 6.35 -5.11
N ALA A 73 -13.77 5.72 -5.41
CA ALA A 73 -13.83 4.28 -5.62
C ALA A 73 -12.99 3.88 -6.84
N ASP A 74 -12.28 2.76 -6.72
CA ASP A 74 -11.48 2.13 -7.79
C ASP A 74 -10.40 2.99 -8.45
N GLY A 75 -10.11 4.17 -7.90
CA GLY A 75 -9.02 5.02 -8.36
C GLY A 75 -9.16 5.54 -9.79
N ARG A 76 -10.39 5.55 -10.32
CA ARG A 76 -10.73 5.99 -11.68
C ARG A 76 -11.72 7.14 -11.65
#